data_AF-A0A9E2J4D2-F1
#
_entry.id   AF-A0A9E2J4D2-F1
#
_cell.length_a   1.000
_cell.length_b   1.000
_cell.length_c   1.000
_cell.angle_alpha   90.00
_cell.angle_beta   90.00
_cell.angle_gamma   90.00
#
_symmetry.space_group_name_H-M   'P 1'
#
loop_
_entity.id
_entity.type
_entity.pdbx_description
1 polymer ?
#
loop_
_entity_poly.entity_id
_entity_poly.type
_entity_poly.pdbx_seq_one_letter_code
_entity_poly.pdbx_strand_id
1 'polypeptide(L)'
;MNSRKILFIVGVFVSTFSSASMFAGGIITIEENRRNKTVINKTFIEKHLMRMESKIDDEMYIAIFNAEKEILYNLDIQNKTYVQITKTDLEKVGSKMNNVNSMLEEKLKDLPEEQKEMMRKMLQQKMPGQAEQKKDKTYSLISENEKVMNWKCDKYRVKEGDDLLKDVWVTDWKNSGLKVEYKNVLKSMEKFFNFFTSQLGNQVKSQSLNLDFSLADKGIPVKTIYYANGEENGSSIVKEIKEEELPITLFIVPTDFKRSNPFEQFQITD
;
A
#
# COMPACT_ATOMS: atom_id res chain seq x y z
N MET A 1 43.68 26.49 -63.03
CA MET A 1 44.26 26.22 -61.70
C MET A 1 43.24 26.72 -60.67
N ASN A 2 42.41 25.80 -60.17
CA ASN A 2 41.23 26.11 -59.35
C ASN A 2 41.58 26.04 -57.86
N SER A 3 41.26 27.09 -57.07
CA SER A 3 41.27 27.01 -55.61
C SER A 3 39.85 27.21 -55.06
N ARG A 4 39.28 26.14 -54.48
CA ARG A 4 38.09 26.18 -53.63
C ARG A 4 38.50 26.60 -52.21
N LYS A 5 37.82 27.60 -51.63
CA LYS A 5 37.87 27.87 -50.19
C LYS A 5 36.62 27.26 -49.54
N ILE A 6 36.87 26.43 -48.53
CA ILE A 6 35.88 25.71 -47.72
C ILE A 6 35.35 26.65 -46.64
N LEU A 7 34.03 26.76 -46.53
CA LEU A 7 33.30 27.54 -45.54
C LEU A 7 33.04 26.63 -44.31
N PHE A 8 33.58 26.98 -43.14
CA PHE A 8 33.27 26.30 -41.88
C PHE A 8 32.02 26.93 -41.25
N ILE A 9 30.96 26.15 -41.09
CA ILE A 9 29.79 26.50 -40.27
C ILE A 9 29.98 25.84 -38.91
N VAL A 10 30.15 26.66 -37.86
CA VAL A 10 30.14 26.21 -36.47
C VAL A 10 28.69 26.21 -35.99
N GLY A 11 28.08 25.03 -35.91
CA GLY A 11 26.76 24.84 -35.31
C GLY A 11 26.89 24.68 -33.79
N VAL A 12 26.40 25.66 -33.04
CA VAL A 12 26.28 25.56 -31.57
C VAL A 12 25.04 24.73 -31.25
N PHE A 13 25.24 23.49 -30.80
CA PHE A 13 24.18 22.61 -30.31
C PHE A 13 23.90 22.98 -28.85
N VAL A 14 22.88 23.81 -28.60
CA VAL A 14 22.41 24.12 -27.24
C VAL A 14 21.58 22.94 -26.76
N SER A 15 22.22 21.98 -26.09
CA SER A 15 21.55 20.91 -25.37
C SER A 15 20.93 21.48 -24.09
N THR A 16 19.64 21.80 -24.12
CA THR A 16 18.85 22.07 -22.91
C THR A 16 18.72 20.76 -22.13
N PHE A 17 19.70 20.46 -21.27
CA PHE A 17 19.52 19.49 -20.20
C PHE A 17 18.48 20.05 -19.24
N SER A 18 17.23 19.59 -19.35
CA SER A 18 16.26 19.75 -18.26
C SER A 18 16.83 18.99 -17.06
N SER A 19 17.43 19.73 -16.14
CA SER A 19 17.85 19.21 -14.84
C SER A 19 16.59 18.74 -14.11
N ALA A 20 16.25 17.46 -14.25
CA ALA A 20 15.26 16.85 -13.38
C ALA A 20 15.78 17.01 -11.95
N SER A 21 15.05 17.73 -11.10
CA SER A 21 15.43 17.89 -9.70
C SER A 21 15.48 16.51 -9.05
N MET A 22 16.69 16.04 -8.76
CA MET A 22 16.94 14.80 -8.04
C MET A 22 16.98 15.12 -6.54
N PHE A 23 16.21 14.37 -5.75
CA PHE A 23 16.20 14.50 -4.29
C PHE A 23 16.61 13.15 -3.68
N ALA A 24 17.32 13.19 -2.55
CA ALA A 24 17.73 12.00 -1.83
C ALA A 24 16.53 11.35 -1.12
N GLY A 25 15.98 10.31 -1.74
CA GLY A 25 14.84 9.54 -1.28
C GLY A 25 15.24 8.22 -0.63
N GLY A 26 14.35 7.68 0.20
CA GLY A 26 14.52 6.40 0.88
C GLY A 26 14.06 5.23 0.02
N ILE A 27 14.81 4.13 0.08
CA ILE A 27 14.46 2.85 -0.55
C ILE A 27 14.45 1.78 0.52
N ILE A 28 13.37 0.98 0.57
CA ILE A 28 13.23 -0.19 1.42
C ILE A 28 12.93 -1.39 0.53
N THR A 29 13.73 -2.45 0.64
CA THR A 29 13.47 -3.73 -0.03
C THR A 29 13.09 -4.76 1.02
N ILE A 30 11.91 -5.38 0.87
CA ILE A 30 11.37 -6.41 1.76
C ILE A 30 11.15 -7.68 0.98
N GLU A 31 11.61 -8.78 1.53
CA GLU A 31 11.28 -10.13 1.07
C GLU A 31 10.18 -10.68 1.97
N GLU A 32 9.07 -11.11 1.37
CA GLU A 32 7.93 -11.69 2.06
C GLU A 32 7.73 -13.13 1.58
N ASN A 33 7.64 -14.07 2.53
CA ASN A 33 7.35 -15.47 2.26
C ASN A 33 5.93 -15.77 2.75
N ARG A 34 5.03 -16.13 1.85
CA ARG A 34 3.64 -16.52 2.17
C ARG A 34 3.25 -17.76 1.38
N ARG A 35 2.74 -18.79 2.06
CA ARG A 35 2.15 -19.98 1.42
C ARG A 35 3.01 -20.55 0.28
N ASN A 36 4.31 -20.71 0.53
CA ASN A 36 5.33 -21.18 -0.43
C ASN A 36 5.61 -20.26 -1.64
N LYS A 37 5.19 -19.00 -1.60
CA LYS A 37 5.59 -17.97 -2.56
C LYS A 37 6.47 -16.91 -1.89
N THR A 38 7.50 -16.48 -2.60
CA THR A 38 8.33 -15.35 -2.23
C THR A 38 7.90 -14.13 -3.04
N VAL A 39 7.62 -13.03 -2.35
CA VAL A 39 7.25 -11.74 -2.91
C VAL A 39 8.34 -10.75 -2.57
N ILE A 40 8.84 -10.02 -3.56
CA ILE A 40 9.80 -8.94 -3.34
C ILE A 40 9.02 -7.63 -3.41
N ASN A 41 8.98 -6.93 -2.28
CA ASN A 41 8.38 -5.61 -2.17
C ASN A 41 9.48 -4.55 -2.15
N LYS A 42 9.38 -3.53 -2.98
CA LYS A 42 10.28 -2.38 -2.98
C LYS A 42 9.47 -1.11 -2.76
N THR A 43 9.81 -0.38 -1.70
CA THR A 43 9.18 0.90 -1.37
C THR A 43 10.17 2.02 -1.59
N PHE A 44 9.73 3.06 -2.28
CA PHE A 44 10.46 4.30 -2.51
C PHE A 44 9.71 5.43 -1.82
N ILE A 45 10.43 6.31 -1.12
CA ILE A 45 9.83 7.40 -0.36
C ILE A 45 10.62 8.67 -0.64
N GLU A 46 9.92 9.74 -1.02
CA GLU A 46 10.51 11.05 -1.24
C GLU A 46 9.52 12.14 -0.81
N LYS A 47 9.88 12.94 0.20
CA LYS A 47 9.04 14.02 0.79
C LYS A 47 7.63 13.58 1.18
N HIS A 48 6.66 13.70 0.28
CA HIS A 48 5.24 13.38 0.45
C HIS A 48 4.77 12.30 -0.53
N LEU A 49 5.70 11.68 -1.26
CA LEU A 49 5.45 10.70 -2.30
C LEU A 49 5.96 9.34 -1.83
N MET A 50 5.17 8.33 -2.12
CA MET A 50 5.53 6.95 -1.89
C MET A 50 5.19 6.12 -3.11
N ARG A 51 6.09 5.23 -3.50
CA ARG A 51 5.85 4.22 -4.53
C ARG A 51 6.12 2.86 -3.92
N MET A 52 5.21 1.93 -4.12
CA MET A 52 5.33 0.55 -3.67
C MET A 52 5.23 -0.34 -4.89
N GLU A 53 6.24 -1.19 -5.06
CA GLU A 53 6.31 -2.19 -6.11
C GLU A 53 6.30 -3.56 -5.44
N SER A 54 5.38 -4.42 -5.85
CA SER A 54 5.34 -5.82 -5.41
C SER A 54 5.52 -6.70 -6.63
N LYS A 55 6.60 -7.50 -6.62
CA LYS A 55 6.83 -8.53 -7.63
C LYS A 55 6.41 -9.88 -7.08
N ILE A 56 5.39 -10.48 -7.70
CA ILE A 56 4.87 -11.81 -7.39
C ILE A 56 5.04 -12.65 -8.65
N ASP A 57 5.89 -13.68 -8.60
CA ASP A 57 6.27 -14.44 -9.78
C ASP A 57 6.77 -13.49 -10.92
N ASP A 58 6.12 -13.48 -12.08
CA ASP A 58 6.42 -12.57 -13.21
C ASP A 58 5.51 -11.33 -13.28
N GLU A 59 4.59 -11.16 -12.32
CA GLU A 59 3.68 -10.02 -12.27
C GLU A 59 4.22 -8.90 -11.38
N MET A 60 4.05 -7.66 -11.84
CA MET A 60 4.46 -6.46 -11.13
C MET A 60 3.23 -5.61 -10.79
N TYR A 61 3.01 -5.40 -9.51
CA TYR A 61 1.98 -4.52 -8.98
C TYR A 61 2.62 -3.23 -8.49
N ILE A 62 2.08 -2.09 -8.92
CA ILE A 62 2.64 -0.79 -8.57
C ILE A 62 1.55 0.09 -8.00
N ALA A 63 1.80 0.61 -6.81
CA ALA A 63 0.99 1.63 -6.16
C ALA A 63 1.81 2.90 -5.93
N ILE A 64 1.21 4.06 -6.18
CA ILE A 64 1.82 5.37 -5.91
C ILE A 64 0.88 6.14 -5.00
N PHE A 65 1.37 6.58 -3.84
CA PHE A 65 0.62 7.40 -2.90
C PHE A 65 1.22 8.80 -2.83
N ASN A 66 0.36 9.81 -2.98
CA ASN A 66 0.69 11.20 -2.72
C ASN A 66 0.02 11.62 -1.41
N ALA A 67 0.81 11.78 -0.36
CA ALA A 67 0.35 12.13 0.99
C ALA A 67 -0.18 13.57 1.10
N GLU A 68 0.31 14.50 0.28
CA GLU A 68 -0.16 15.89 0.28
C GLU A 68 -1.56 16.01 -0.33
N LYS A 69 -1.83 15.22 -1.37
CA LYS A 69 -3.11 15.22 -2.09
C LYS A 69 -4.09 14.16 -1.59
N GLU A 70 -3.64 13.25 -0.73
CA GLU A 70 -4.39 12.05 -0.30
C GLU A 70 -4.93 11.25 -1.50
N ILE A 71 -4.06 10.97 -2.48
CA ILE A 71 -4.41 10.22 -3.68
C ILE A 71 -3.56 8.95 -3.75
N LEU A 72 -4.23 7.81 -3.97
CA LEU A 72 -3.61 6.53 -4.30
C LEU A 72 -3.84 6.22 -5.78
N TYR A 73 -2.76 5.92 -6.49
CA TYR A 73 -2.79 5.37 -7.83
C TYR A 73 -2.41 3.91 -7.78
N ASN A 74 -3.22 3.03 -8.38
CA ASN A 74 -2.86 1.64 -8.64
C ASN A 74 -2.66 1.48 -10.14
N LEU A 75 -1.48 1.01 -10.55
CA LEU A 75 -1.08 0.90 -11.94
C LEU A 75 -1.14 -0.55 -12.37
N ASP A 76 -1.78 -0.79 -13.51
CA ASP A 76 -1.72 -2.03 -14.27
C ASP A 76 -0.75 -1.82 -15.43
N ILE A 77 0.45 -2.38 -15.26
CA ILE A 77 1.55 -2.20 -16.22
C ILE A 77 1.28 -2.98 -17.52
N GLN A 78 0.61 -4.13 -17.43
CA GLN A 78 0.33 -4.98 -18.59
C GLN A 78 -0.67 -4.31 -19.52
N ASN A 79 -1.75 -3.76 -18.95
CA ASN A 79 -2.81 -3.11 -19.73
C ASN A 79 -2.57 -1.62 -19.97
N LYS A 80 -1.49 -1.05 -19.39
CA LYS A 80 -1.23 0.40 -19.38
C LYS A 80 -2.44 1.19 -18.92
N THR A 81 -3.04 0.74 -17.82
CA THR A 81 -4.14 1.45 -17.18
C THR A 81 -3.81 1.80 -15.75
N TYR A 82 -4.50 2.79 -15.21
CA TYR A 82 -4.38 3.12 -13.80
C TYR A 82 -5.72 3.48 -13.21
N VAL A 83 -5.88 3.11 -11.96
CA VAL A 83 -6.95 3.54 -11.09
C VAL A 83 -6.45 4.69 -10.25
N GLN A 84 -7.24 5.75 -10.13
CA GLN A 84 -7.04 6.81 -9.14
C GLN A 84 -8.11 6.69 -8.06
N ILE A 85 -7.69 6.62 -6.81
CA ILE A 85 -8.55 6.58 -5.63
C ILE A 85 -8.26 7.82 -4.79
N THR A 86 -9.27 8.65 -4.60
CA THR A 86 -9.24 9.79 -3.69
C THR A 86 -10.12 9.54 -2.48
N LYS A 87 -9.96 10.35 -1.43
CA LYS A 87 -10.88 10.35 -0.28
C LYS A 87 -12.34 10.55 -0.69
N THR A 88 -12.61 11.49 -1.59
CA THR A 88 -13.97 11.77 -2.10
C THR A 88 -14.56 10.59 -2.84
N ASP A 89 -13.75 9.83 -3.59
CA ASP A 89 -14.24 8.62 -4.26
C ASP A 89 -14.67 7.56 -3.25
N LEU A 90 -13.93 7.42 -2.15
CA LEU A 90 -14.25 6.46 -1.07
C LEU A 90 -15.53 6.84 -0.31
N GLU A 91 -15.72 8.13 -0.02
CA GLU A 91 -16.95 8.63 0.60
C GLU A 91 -18.19 8.35 -0.27
N LYS A 92 -18.06 8.54 -1.59
CA LYS A 92 -19.13 8.21 -2.54
C LYS A 92 -19.47 6.72 -2.52
N VAL A 93 -18.47 5.84 -2.48
CA VAL A 93 -18.72 4.40 -2.46
C VAL A 93 -19.29 3.96 -1.10
N GLY A 94 -18.75 4.45 0.01
CA GLY A 94 -19.28 4.16 1.35
C GLY A 94 -20.75 4.60 1.51
N SER A 95 -21.11 5.79 1.01
CA SER A 95 -22.51 6.26 1.02
C SER A 95 -23.44 5.37 0.18
N LYS A 96 -23.00 4.93 -1.01
CA LYS A 96 -23.76 3.98 -1.83
C LYS A 96 -23.95 2.63 -1.12
N MET A 97 -22.91 2.12 -0.47
CA MET A 97 -22.99 0.88 0.31
C MET A 97 -23.97 0.99 1.49
N ASN A 98 -23.98 2.13 2.19
CA ASN A 98 -24.95 2.39 3.26
C ASN A 98 -26.40 2.41 2.72
N ASN A 99 -26.63 3.02 1.56
CA ASN A 99 -27.95 3.02 0.92
C ASN A 99 -28.39 1.62 0.48
N VAL A 100 -27.47 0.81 -0.05
CA VAL A 100 -27.76 -0.60 -0.40
C VAL A 100 -28.13 -1.39 0.86
N ASN A 101 -27.40 -1.20 1.97
CA ASN A 101 -27.71 -1.86 3.24
C ASN A 101 -29.08 -1.43 3.78
N SER A 102 -29.44 -0.14 3.72
CA SER A 102 -30.74 0.32 4.20
C SER A 102 -31.90 -0.19 3.34
N MET A 103 -31.77 -0.19 2.01
CA MET A 103 -32.78 -0.75 1.10
C MET A 103 -32.93 -2.26 1.31
N LEU A 104 -31.82 -2.96 1.57
CA LEU A 104 -31.85 -4.37 1.89
C LEU A 104 -32.56 -4.61 3.23
N GLU A 105 -32.20 -3.89 4.29
CA GLU A 105 -32.87 -3.99 5.59
C GLU A 105 -34.38 -3.74 5.48
N GLU A 106 -34.79 -2.77 4.67
CA GLU A 106 -36.20 -2.50 4.38
C GLU A 106 -36.87 -3.69 3.70
N LYS A 107 -36.28 -4.24 2.63
CA LYS A 107 -36.80 -5.44 1.95
C LYS A 107 -36.82 -6.69 2.83
N LEU A 108 -35.93 -6.76 3.82
CA LEU A 108 -35.88 -7.86 4.78
C LEU A 108 -36.96 -7.74 5.86
N LYS A 109 -37.52 -6.56 6.15
CA LYS A 109 -38.53 -6.39 7.23
C LYS A 109 -39.75 -7.26 7.02
N ASP A 110 -40.18 -7.41 5.77
CA ASP A 110 -41.42 -8.10 5.39
C ASP A 110 -41.27 -9.62 5.21
N LEU A 111 -40.06 -10.16 5.36
CA LEU A 111 -39.79 -11.59 5.21
C LEU A 111 -39.90 -12.34 6.56
N PRO A 112 -40.20 -13.65 6.56
CA PRO A 112 -40.04 -14.49 7.75
C PRO A 112 -38.57 -14.55 8.22
N GLU A 113 -38.34 -14.70 9.54
CA GLU A 113 -36.98 -14.68 10.12
C GLU A 113 -36.02 -15.70 9.51
N GLU A 114 -36.51 -16.90 9.17
CA GLU A 114 -35.69 -17.92 8.52
C GLU A 114 -35.19 -17.47 7.12
N GLN A 115 -36.03 -16.74 6.38
CA GLN A 115 -35.66 -16.18 5.08
C GLN A 115 -34.75 -14.96 5.21
N LYS A 116 -34.95 -14.12 6.25
CA LYS A 116 -34.02 -13.02 6.57
C LYS A 116 -32.62 -13.55 6.85
N GLU A 117 -32.52 -14.61 7.63
CA GLU A 117 -31.24 -15.20 8.03
C GLU A 117 -30.55 -15.90 6.84
N MET A 118 -31.32 -16.58 5.99
CA MET A 118 -30.80 -17.16 4.75
C MET A 118 -30.28 -16.07 3.79
N MET A 119 -31.03 -14.96 3.63
CA MET A 119 -30.59 -13.83 2.81
C MET A 119 -29.36 -13.15 3.39
N ARG A 120 -29.31 -12.90 4.71
CA ARG A 120 -28.12 -12.35 5.38
C ARG A 120 -26.90 -13.25 5.17
N LYS A 121 -27.04 -14.57 5.30
CA LYS A 121 -25.96 -15.52 5.02
C LYS A 121 -25.52 -15.51 3.56
N MET A 122 -26.45 -15.48 2.62
CA MET A 122 -26.11 -15.34 1.19
C MET A 122 -25.40 -14.02 0.89
N LEU A 123 -25.81 -12.93 1.52
CA LEU A 123 -25.18 -11.61 1.38
C LEU A 123 -23.81 -11.57 2.03
N GLN A 124 -23.62 -12.14 3.22
CA GLN A 124 -22.30 -12.29 3.83
C GLN A 124 -21.35 -13.14 2.97
N GLN A 125 -21.87 -14.14 2.27
CA GLN A 125 -21.10 -14.96 1.33
C GLN A 125 -20.77 -14.22 0.02
N LYS A 126 -21.68 -13.40 -0.50
CA LYS A 126 -21.48 -12.59 -1.73
C LYS A 126 -20.73 -11.28 -1.47
N MET A 127 -20.79 -10.77 -0.26
CA MET A 127 -20.09 -9.59 0.25
C MET A 127 -19.19 -10.02 1.43
N PRO A 128 -18.13 -10.79 1.17
CA PRO A 128 -17.22 -11.22 2.22
C PRO A 128 -16.60 -9.98 2.86
N GLY A 129 -16.98 -9.67 4.10
CA GLY A 129 -16.40 -8.56 4.87
C GLY A 129 -17.38 -7.63 5.59
N GLN A 130 -18.69 -7.89 5.60
CA GLN A 130 -19.57 -7.26 6.60
C GLN A 130 -19.10 -7.66 8.00
N ALA A 131 -18.84 -6.63 8.80
CA ALA A 131 -18.01 -6.66 9.99
C ALA A 131 -18.57 -7.55 11.11
N GLU A 132 -17.81 -8.58 11.49
CA GLU A 132 -17.59 -8.74 12.92
C GLU A 132 -16.88 -7.47 13.41
N GLN A 133 -17.35 -6.89 14.50
CA GLN A 133 -16.63 -5.80 15.18
C GLN A 133 -15.22 -6.29 15.48
N LYS A 134 -14.24 -5.78 14.71
CA LYS A 134 -12.84 -6.05 14.98
C LYS A 134 -12.55 -5.58 16.39
N LYS A 135 -12.08 -6.51 17.23
CA LYS A 135 -11.55 -6.19 18.55
C LYS A 135 -10.34 -5.27 18.38
N ASP A 136 -10.08 -4.43 19.36
CA ASP A 136 -8.87 -3.62 19.33
C ASP A 136 -7.62 -4.52 19.34
N LYS A 137 -6.62 -4.11 18.56
CA LYS A 137 -5.32 -4.79 18.57
C LYS A 137 -4.53 -4.38 19.79
N THR A 138 -3.92 -5.36 20.44
CA THR A 138 -2.98 -5.14 21.55
C THR A 138 -1.56 -5.39 21.07
N TYR A 139 -0.63 -4.56 21.56
CA TYR A 139 0.79 -4.60 21.21
C TYR A 139 1.60 -4.74 22.49
N SER A 140 2.23 -5.90 22.68
CA SER A 140 3.02 -6.20 23.88
C SER A 140 4.49 -6.32 23.53
N LEU A 141 5.35 -5.59 24.22
CA LEU A 141 6.80 -5.78 24.14
C LEU A 141 7.15 -7.14 24.75
N ILE A 142 7.85 -7.99 24.00
CA ILE A 142 8.20 -9.35 24.42
C ILE A 142 9.68 -9.47 24.74
N SER A 143 10.51 -8.71 24.02
CA SER A 143 11.97 -8.77 24.14
C SER A 143 12.56 -7.48 23.58
N GLU A 144 13.69 -7.06 24.13
CA GLU A 144 14.39 -5.84 23.74
C GLU A 144 15.77 -6.18 23.19
N ASN A 145 16.28 -5.31 22.32
CA ASN A 145 17.66 -5.37 21.86
C ASN A 145 18.06 -6.65 21.09
N GLU A 146 17.09 -7.38 20.51
CA GLU A 146 17.35 -8.52 19.65
C GLU A 146 18.07 -8.10 18.36
N LYS A 147 18.99 -8.92 17.88
CA LYS A 147 19.67 -8.68 16.61
C LYS A 147 18.92 -9.37 15.46
N VAL A 148 18.47 -8.58 14.50
CA VAL A 148 17.90 -9.07 13.23
C VAL A 148 18.77 -8.54 12.11
N MET A 149 19.57 -9.43 11.50
CA MET A 149 20.61 -9.06 10.53
C MET A 149 21.53 -7.95 11.08
N ASN A 150 21.49 -6.75 10.49
CA ASN A 150 22.31 -5.61 10.90
C ASN A 150 21.61 -4.67 11.90
N TRP A 151 20.34 -4.92 12.22
CA TRP A 151 19.56 -4.04 13.08
C TRP A 151 19.41 -4.59 14.50
N LYS A 152 19.48 -3.67 15.45
CA LYS A 152 19.09 -3.89 16.84
C LYS A 152 17.61 -3.56 16.97
N CYS A 153 16.82 -4.48 17.52
CA CYS A 153 15.37 -4.45 17.42
C CYS A 153 14.69 -4.80 18.74
N ASP A 154 13.53 -4.21 18.96
CA ASP A 154 12.59 -4.62 19.98
C ASP A 154 11.50 -5.47 19.35
N LYS A 155 11.17 -6.60 19.99
CA LYS A 155 10.18 -7.55 19.52
C LYS A 155 8.84 -7.26 20.18
N TYR A 156 7.83 -7.00 19.37
CA TYR A 156 6.45 -6.83 19.78
C TYR A 156 5.59 -8.01 19.33
N ARG A 157 4.62 -8.38 20.16
CA ARG A 157 3.56 -9.33 19.81
C ARG A 157 2.26 -8.58 19.63
N VAL A 158 1.57 -8.87 18.52
CA VAL A 158 0.31 -8.26 18.15
C VAL A 158 -0.79 -9.30 18.22
N LYS A 159 -1.82 -9.01 19.03
CA LYS A 159 -3.04 -9.83 19.14
C LYS A 159 -4.28 -9.02 18.82
N GLU A 160 -5.33 -9.68 18.36
CA GLU A 160 -6.69 -9.12 18.24
C GLU A 160 -7.62 -9.96 19.12
N GLY A 161 -7.99 -9.43 20.28
CA GLY A 161 -8.52 -10.27 21.36
C GLY A 161 -7.51 -11.34 21.81
N ASP A 162 -7.92 -12.60 21.80
CA ASP A 162 -7.06 -13.74 22.16
C ASP A 162 -6.24 -14.27 20.97
N ASP A 163 -6.59 -13.86 19.75
CA ASP A 163 -5.98 -14.37 18.53
C ASP A 163 -4.60 -13.75 18.30
N LEU A 164 -3.59 -14.62 18.22
CA LEU A 164 -2.24 -14.21 17.83
C LEU A 164 -2.21 -13.89 16.34
N LEU A 165 -1.92 -12.63 16.01
CA LEU A 165 -1.85 -12.19 14.62
C LEU A 165 -0.42 -12.22 14.09
N LYS A 166 0.55 -11.68 14.85
CA LYS A 166 1.94 -11.56 14.42
C LYS A 166 2.90 -11.20 15.54
N ASP A 167 4.16 -11.52 15.31
CA ASP A 167 5.30 -10.95 16.01
C ASP A 167 6.04 -9.98 15.06
N VAL A 168 6.44 -8.80 15.55
CA VAL A 168 7.08 -7.74 14.77
C VAL A 168 8.36 -7.31 15.45
N TRP A 169 9.47 -7.29 14.73
CA TRP A 169 10.75 -6.77 15.18
C TRP A 169 10.94 -5.37 14.62
N VAL A 170 11.09 -4.40 15.51
CA VAL A 170 11.10 -2.98 15.19
C VAL A 170 12.47 -2.41 15.56
N THR A 171 13.12 -1.75 14.61
CA THR A 171 14.37 -1.00 14.87
C THR A 171 14.10 0.50 15.00
N ASP A 172 14.91 1.20 15.79
CA ASP A 172 14.80 2.66 15.94
C ASP A 172 15.03 3.37 14.60
N TRP A 173 14.25 4.43 14.34
CA TRP A 173 14.35 5.22 13.12
C TRP A 173 15.77 5.72 12.84
N LYS A 174 16.48 6.21 13.87
CA LYS A 174 17.83 6.76 13.73
C LYS A 174 18.87 5.70 13.33
N ASN A 175 18.59 4.44 13.64
CA ASN A 175 19.48 3.31 13.35
C ASN A 175 19.05 2.51 12.12
N SER A 176 17.91 2.86 11.52
CA SER A 176 17.34 2.12 10.39
C SER A 176 18.06 2.37 9.06
N GLY A 177 18.66 3.56 8.90
CA GLY A 177 19.19 4.06 7.63
C GLY A 177 18.20 4.92 6.83
N LEU A 178 17.01 5.22 7.36
CA LEU A 178 16.05 6.15 6.78
C LEU A 178 15.97 7.48 7.55
N LYS A 179 15.73 8.56 6.81
CA LYS A 179 15.27 9.85 7.36
C LYS A 179 14.02 9.69 8.23
N VAL A 180 14.05 10.30 9.41
CA VAL A 180 12.91 10.31 10.36
C VAL A 180 11.69 11.00 9.74
N GLU A 181 11.90 11.94 8.84
CA GLU A 181 10.87 12.71 8.13
C GLU A 181 9.94 11.82 7.31
N TYR A 182 10.41 10.67 6.82
CA TYR A 182 9.60 9.71 6.08
C TYR A 182 8.48 9.08 6.93
N LYS A 183 8.59 9.13 8.26
CA LYS A 183 7.55 8.72 9.20
C LYS A 183 6.21 9.40 8.91
N ASN A 184 6.22 10.66 8.47
CA ASN A 184 4.99 11.39 8.18
C ASN A 184 4.25 10.82 6.96
N VAL A 185 4.98 10.41 5.91
CA VAL A 185 4.36 9.78 4.72
C VAL A 185 3.73 8.45 5.08
N LEU A 186 4.44 7.64 5.88
CA LEU A 186 3.94 6.36 6.36
C LEU A 186 2.67 6.52 7.20
N LYS A 187 2.64 7.49 8.11
CA LYS A 187 1.45 7.81 8.91
C LYS A 187 0.29 8.31 8.06
N SER A 188 0.54 9.17 7.08
CA SER A 188 -0.51 9.63 6.17
C SER A 188 -1.08 8.47 5.35
N MET A 189 -0.23 7.55 4.91
CA MET A 189 -0.66 6.36 4.20
C MET A 189 -1.48 5.44 5.11
N GLU A 190 -1.04 5.18 6.33
CA GLU A 190 -1.79 4.40 7.33
C GLU A 190 -3.18 5.00 7.57
N LYS A 191 -3.25 6.32 7.81
CA LYS A 191 -4.54 7.03 7.97
C LYS A 191 -5.44 6.88 6.76
N PHE A 192 -4.88 7.03 5.56
CA PHE A 192 -5.62 6.85 4.31
C PHE A 192 -6.17 5.42 4.20
N PHE A 193 -5.39 4.40 4.52
CA PHE A 193 -5.85 3.00 4.49
C PHE A 193 -6.84 2.65 5.59
N ASN A 194 -6.68 3.20 6.79
CA ASN A 194 -7.66 3.04 7.86
C ASN A 194 -9.00 3.65 7.46
N PHE A 195 -8.99 4.84 6.83
CA PHE A 195 -10.19 5.44 6.28
C PHE A 195 -10.79 4.56 5.16
N PHE A 196 -9.96 4.14 4.21
CA PHE A 196 -10.36 3.29 3.10
C PHE A 196 -11.02 1.98 3.56
N THR A 197 -10.41 1.28 4.53
CA THR A 197 -10.96 0.03 5.10
C THR A 197 -12.20 0.27 5.96
N SER A 198 -12.33 1.43 6.62
CA SER A 198 -13.56 1.79 7.33
C SER A 198 -14.75 2.00 6.39
N GLN A 199 -14.51 2.50 5.17
CA GLN A 199 -15.57 2.78 4.21
C GLN A 199 -16.00 1.53 3.43
N LEU A 200 -15.06 0.65 3.09
CA LEU A 200 -15.31 -0.52 2.22
C LEU A 200 -15.35 -1.85 2.98
N GLY A 201 -15.17 -1.82 4.30
CA GLY A 201 -15.03 -3.01 5.13
C GLY A 201 -13.80 -3.85 4.75
N ASN A 202 -13.82 -5.14 5.13
CA ASN A 202 -12.73 -6.08 4.83
C ASN A 202 -12.68 -6.55 3.37
N GLN A 203 -13.56 -6.03 2.49
CA GLN A 203 -13.63 -6.44 1.09
C GLN A 203 -12.34 -6.11 0.33
N VAL A 204 -11.61 -5.11 0.81
CA VAL A 204 -10.32 -4.78 0.25
C VAL A 204 -9.23 -5.40 1.10
N LYS A 205 -8.98 -6.68 0.83
CA LYS A 205 -7.66 -7.24 1.04
C LYS A 205 -6.76 -6.61 -0.01
N SER A 206 -6.12 -5.48 0.31
CA SER A 206 -5.08 -4.92 -0.57
C SER A 206 -3.94 -5.93 -0.62
N GLN A 207 -3.98 -6.82 -1.61
CA GLN A 207 -2.91 -7.81 -1.85
C GLN A 207 -1.54 -7.14 -2.04
N SER A 208 -1.52 -5.86 -2.43
CA SER A 208 -0.33 -5.07 -2.72
C SER A 208 0.28 -4.32 -1.52
N LEU A 209 -0.38 -4.27 -0.35
CA LEU A 209 0.03 -3.35 0.72
C LEU A 209 0.08 -4.06 2.08
N ASN A 210 0.92 -5.09 2.17
CA ASN A 210 1.18 -5.82 3.41
C ASN A 210 2.14 -5.08 4.37
N LEU A 211 2.25 -3.77 4.24
CA LEU A 211 3.11 -2.98 5.11
C LEU A 211 2.27 -2.51 6.30
N ASP A 212 2.43 -3.21 7.43
CA ASP A 212 1.82 -2.77 8.68
C ASP A 212 2.68 -1.69 9.33
N PHE A 213 2.19 -0.44 9.24
CA PHE A 213 2.81 0.71 9.87
C PHE A 213 2.21 1.07 11.23
N SER A 214 1.38 0.21 11.83
CA SER A 214 0.81 0.46 13.16
C SER A 214 1.86 0.68 14.26
N LEU A 215 3.09 0.18 14.06
CA LEU A 215 4.24 0.39 14.94
C LEU A 215 5.23 1.46 14.43
N ALA A 216 4.87 2.27 13.42
CA ALA A 216 5.73 3.32 12.88
C ALA A 216 6.12 4.37 13.93
N ASP A 217 5.32 4.51 15.00
CA ASP A 217 5.67 5.35 16.15
C ASP A 217 6.78 4.78 17.03
N LYS A 218 6.93 3.45 17.05
CA LYS A 218 7.99 2.75 17.78
C LYS A 218 9.27 2.60 16.96
N GLY A 219 9.17 2.56 15.63
CA GLY A 219 10.32 2.42 14.74
C GLY A 219 9.94 1.85 13.39
N ILE A 220 10.91 1.25 12.69
CA ILE A 220 10.71 0.60 11.40
C ILE A 220 10.65 -0.92 11.61
N PRO A 221 9.56 -1.59 11.20
CA PRO A 221 9.51 -3.05 11.18
C PRO A 221 10.55 -3.60 10.21
N VAL A 222 11.50 -4.40 10.72
CA VAL A 222 12.54 -5.05 9.89
C VAL A 222 12.32 -6.55 9.72
N LYS A 223 11.48 -7.15 10.57
CA LYS A 223 10.99 -8.52 10.41
C LYS A 223 9.59 -8.64 10.98
N THR A 224 8.75 -9.43 10.31
CA THR A 224 7.43 -9.81 10.81
C THR A 224 7.24 -11.32 10.63
N ILE A 225 6.65 -11.99 11.61
CA ILE A 225 6.14 -13.35 11.49
C ILE A 225 4.63 -13.27 11.63
N TYR A 226 3.88 -13.78 10.66
CA TYR A 226 2.44 -13.78 10.63
C TYR A 226 1.90 -15.13 11.09
N TYR A 227 0.82 -15.11 11.86
CA TYR A 227 0.14 -16.30 12.34
C TYR A 227 -1.29 -16.36 11.79
N ALA A 228 -1.77 -17.58 11.53
CA ALA A 228 -3.20 -17.88 11.42
C ALA A 228 -3.49 -19.18 12.13
N ASN A 229 -4.60 -19.23 12.87
CA ASN A 229 -4.99 -20.40 13.67
C ASN A 229 -3.90 -20.87 14.62
N GLY A 230 -3.09 -19.93 15.15
CA GLY A 230 -1.97 -20.21 16.05
C GLY A 230 -0.68 -20.69 15.37
N GLU A 231 -0.69 -20.93 14.06
CA GLU A 231 0.47 -21.42 13.30
C GLU A 231 1.08 -20.32 12.42
N GLU A 232 2.39 -20.37 12.22
CA GLU A 232 3.08 -19.47 11.30
C GLU A 232 2.58 -19.69 9.86
N ASN A 233 2.07 -18.64 9.23
CA ASN A 233 1.52 -18.70 7.87
C ASN A 233 2.29 -17.85 6.86
N GLY A 234 3.35 -17.18 7.32
CA GLY A 234 4.24 -16.38 6.51
C GLY A 234 5.16 -15.49 7.34
N SER A 235 6.11 -14.86 6.66
CA SER A 235 7.03 -13.91 7.28
C SER A 235 7.44 -12.84 6.29
N SER A 236 7.92 -11.72 6.79
CA SER A 236 8.60 -10.69 6.00
C SER A 236 9.89 -10.26 6.67
N ILE A 237 10.89 -9.91 5.87
CA ILE A 237 12.17 -9.40 6.35
C ILE A 237 12.68 -8.31 5.41
N VAL A 238 13.06 -7.17 5.99
CA VAL A 238 13.72 -6.08 5.25
C VAL A 238 15.10 -6.58 4.85
N LYS A 239 15.41 -6.61 3.55
CA LYS A 239 16.72 -7.02 3.02
C LYS A 239 17.68 -5.85 2.88
N GLU A 240 17.14 -4.66 2.59
CA GLU A 240 17.93 -3.46 2.33
C GLU A 240 17.15 -2.22 2.74
N ILE A 241 17.86 -1.27 3.34
CA ILE A 241 17.43 0.12 3.52
C ILE A 241 18.57 1.00 3.04
N LYS A 242 18.27 1.97 2.17
CA LYS A 242 19.26 2.94 1.69
C LYS A 242 18.63 4.25 1.27
N GLU A 243 19.47 5.26 1.09
CA GLU A 243 19.10 6.52 0.47
C GLU A 243 19.81 6.69 -0.87
N GLU A 244 19.06 7.09 -1.88
CA GLU A 244 19.55 7.35 -3.23
C GLU A 244 18.82 8.54 -3.83
N GLU A 245 19.40 9.15 -4.86
CA GLU A 245 18.70 10.15 -5.65
C GLU A 245 17.57 9.50 -6.46
N LEU A 246 16.33 9.90 -6.18
CA LEU A 246 15.15 9.35 -6.86
C LEU A 246 14.63 10.34 -7.90
N PRO A 247 14.49 9.94 -9.18
CA PRO A 247 13.86 10.81 -10.17
C PRO A 247 12.36 10.92 -9.88
N ILE A 248 11.84 12.15 -9.95
CA ILE A 248 10.42 12.44 -9.68
C ILE A 248 9.47 11.62 -10.55
N THR A 249 9.91 11.20 -11.75
CA THR A 249 9.16 10.36 -12.68
C THR A 249 8.79 8.99 -12.12
N LEU A 250 9.49 8.48 -11.10
CA LEU A 250 9.07 7.25 -10.38
C LEU A 250 7.70 7.42 -9.72
N PHE A 251 7.36 8.63 -9.30
CA PHE A 251 6.16 8.94 -8.53
C PHE A 251 5.04 9.54 -9.37
N ILE A 252 5.15 9.47 -10.69
CA ILE A 252 4.16 9.99 -11.64
C ILE A 252 3.60 8.82 -12.46
N VAL A 253 2.29 8.82 -12.70
CA VAL A 253 1.67 7.87 -13.62
C VAL A 253 2.22 8.13 -15.04
N PRO A 254 2.74 7.12 -15.75
CA PRO A 254 3.25 7.33 -17.11
C PRO A 254 2.18 7.90 -18.03
N THR A 255 2.58 8.80 -18.94
CA THR A 255 1.62 9.56 -19.78
C THR A 255 0.88 8.70 -20.80
N ASP A 256 1.39 7.51 -21.11
CA ASP A 256 0.75 6.54 -22.00
C ASP A 256 -0.28 5.65 -21.30
N PHE A 257 -0.48 5.82 -19.99
CA PHE A 257 -1.48 5.07 -19.23
C PHE A 257 -2.86 5.70 -19.33
N LYS A 258 -3.88 4.86 -19.44
CA LYS A 258 -5.28 5.28 -19.47
C LYS A 258 -5.91 5.15 -18.08
N ARG A 259 -6.65 6.18 -17.65
CA ARG A 259 -7.42 6.09 -16.41
C ARG A 259 -8.58 5.10 -16.60
N SER A 260 -8.71 4.15 -15.69
CA SER A 260 -9.88 3.27 -15.57
C SER A 260 -10.76 3.69 -14.39
N ASN A 261 -12.03 3.31 -14.43
CA ASN A 261 -12.95 3.56 -13.32
C ASN A 261 -12.92 2.38 -12.33
N PRO A 262 -12.32 2.54 -11.14
CA PRO A 262 -12.25 1.47 -10.15
C PRO A 262 -13.61 0.99 -9.63
N PHE A 263 -14.68 1.77 -9.85
CA PHE A 263 -15.99 1.51 -9.29
C PHE A 263 -17.05 1.17 -10.34
N GLU A 264 -16.66 0.84 -11.58
CA GLU A 264 -17.60 0.37 -12.60
C GLU A 264 -18.43 -0.84 -12.10
N GLN A 265 -17.79 -1.78 -11.42
CA GLN A 265 -18.47 -2.95 -10.85
C GLN A 265 -19.44 -2.63 -9.68
N PHE A 266 -19.37 -1.43 -9.10
CA PHE A 266 -20.30 -0.96 -8.06
C PHE A 266 -21.38 -0.03 -8.63
N GLN A 267 -21.46 0.13 -9.96
CA GLN A 267 -22.61 0.73 -10.61
C GLN A 267 -23.71 -0.34 -10.65
N ILE A 268 -24.58 -0.33 -9.65
CA ILE A 268 -25.89 -1.00 -9.76
C ILE A 268 -26.67 -0.13 -10.75
N THR A 269 -26.99 -0.69 -11.92
CA THR A 269 -27.92 -0.07 -12.87
C THR A 269 -29.28 0.06 -12.20
N ASP A 270 -29.84 1.26 -12.24
CA ASP A 270 -31.21 1.56 -11.79
C ASP A 270 -32.27 0.69 -12.48
#